data_AF-A0A845XR00-F1
#
_entry.id   AF-A0A845XR00-F1
#
_cell.length_a   1.000
_cell.length_b   1.000
_cell.length_c   1.000
_cell.angle_alpha   90.00
_cell.angle_beta   90.00
_cell.angle_gamma   90.00
#
_symmetry.space_group_name_H-M   'P 1'
#
loop_
_entity.id
_entity.type
_entity.pdbx_description
1 polymer ?
#
loop_
_entity_poly.entity_id
_entity_poly.type
_entity_poly.pdbx_seq_one_letter_code
_entity_poly.pdbx_strand_id
1 'polypeptide(L)'
;MKTLLLILGKETKEFAKGRYNQGLFEIAVEILKAQYELLTTVVEEDYNIPEEIAKFKQADGVIFQYPVYWFMMPSILKRYIDDVYAYGEFFGHSDGSYGSGGLMNGKKFMLSTTWNAPADVFNNPNSFFEGRSLEEVLLPMRKSHEFCGFEELPHFACYNVIKNPQFDADRDRYISHLKMVFLDSAHDLGVEVAEPLSAQCSKAH
;
A
#
# COMPACT_ATOMS: atom_id res chain seq x y z
N MET A 1 4.85 2.53 -22.55
CA MET A 1 5.46 2.15 -21.26
C MET A 1 4.36 2.23 -20.22
N LYS A 2 4.26 1.28 -19.28
CA LYS A 2 3.26 1.40 -18.21
C LYS A 2 3.65 2.57 -17.29
N THR A 3 2.66 3.22 -16.68
CA THR A 3 2.87 4.33 -15.75
C THR A 3 2.61 3.89 -14.31
N LEU A 4 3.46 4.27 -13.36
CA LEU A 4 3.22 4.08 -11.94
C LEU A 4 3.12 5.43 -11.23
N LEU A 5 2.18 5.53 -10.29
CA LEU A 5 2.07 6.64 -9.36
C LEU A 5 2.63 6.22 -8.00
N LEU A 6 3.68 6.89 -7.54
CA LEU A 6 4.26 6.68 -6.21
C LEU A 6 3.81 7.82 -5.31
N ILE A 7 3.17 7.49 -4.19
CA ILE A 7 2.63 8.44 -3.22
C ILE A 7 3.38 8.29 -1.90
N LEU A 8 4.07 9.35 -1.50
CA LEU A 8 4.69 9.46 -0.19
C LEU A 8 3.71 10.10 0.80
N GLY A 9 3.06 9.27 1.61
CA GLY A 9 2.12 9.67 2.64
C GLY A 9 2.75 9.91 4.01
N LYS A 10 4.02 10.37 4.07
CA LYS A 10 4.68 10.63 5.36
C LYS A 10 4.10 11.88 6.02
N GLU A 11 3.79 11.80 7.31
CA GLU A 11 3.44 12.96 8.12
C GLU A 11 4.50 13.17 9.20
N THR A 12 5.20 14.29 9.14
CA THR A 12 6.28 14.63 10.07
C THR A 12 5.69 14.93 11.44
N LYS A 13 6.10 14.13 12.44
CA LYS A 13 5.81 14.35 13.86
C LYS A 13 7.11 14.58 14.62
N GLU A 14 7.00 15.01 15.88
CA GLU A 14 8.17 15.20 16.75
C GLU A 14 9.02 13.93 16.85
N PHE A 15 8.38 12.78 17.13
CA PHE A 15 9.01 11.47 17.29
C PHE A 15 9.21 10.70 15.97
N ALA A 16 8.72 11.22 14.85
CA ALA A 16 8.75 10.54 13.55
C ALA A 16 9.03 11.55 12.43
N LYS A 17 10.30 11.75 12.11
CA LYS A 17 10.78 12.72 11.11
C LYS A 17 10.58 12.31 9.64
N GLY A 18 9.92 11.17 9.39
CA GLY A 18 9.60 10.71 8.03
C GLY A 18 10.77 10.16 7.18
N ARG A 19 12.04 10.27 7.63
CA ARG A 19 13.23 9.84 6.85
C ARG A 19 13.20 8.39 6.36
N TYR A 20 12.64 7.48 7.15
CA TYR A 20 12.52 6.07 6.76
C TYR A 20 11.62 5.89 5.54
N ASN A 21 10.46 6.56 5.54
CA ASN A 21 9.50 6.52 4.44
C ASN A 21 10.03 7.27 3.21
N GLN A 22 10.71 8.40 3.43
CA GLN A 22 11.39 9.13 2.36
C GLN A 22 12.41 8.24 1.65
N GLY A 23 13.28 7.55 2.41
CA GLY A 23 14.29 6.67 1.83
C GLY A 23 13.69 5.50 1.05
N LEU A 24 12.66 4.83 1.58
CA LEU A 24 11.95 3.78 0.85
C LEU A 24 11.30 4.32 -0.43
N PHE A 25 10.65 5.48 -0.37
CA PHE A 25 10.07 6.13 -1.55
C PHE A 25 11.11 6.42 -2.64
N GLU A 26 12.26 6.98 -2.27
CA GLU A 26 13.38 7.24 -3.20
C GLU A 26 13.93 5.94 -3.80
N ILE A 27 14.03 4.87 -3.01
CA ILE A 27 14.41 3.54 -3.52
C ILE A 27 13.40 3.05 -4.57
N ALA A 28 12.10 3.17 -4.31
CA ALA A 28 11.08 2.76 -5.28
C ALA A 28 11.19 3.54 -6.59
N VAL A 29 11.39 4.87 -6.51
CA VAL A 29 11.62 5.72 -7.69
C VAL A 29 12.85 5.25 -8.46
N GLU A 30 13.97 5.02 -7.77
CA GLU A 30 15.24 4.63 -8.41
C GLU A 30 15.14 3.28 -9.12
N ILE A 31 14.51 2.29 -8.48
CA ILE A 31 14.41 0.93 -9.01
C ILE A 31 13.43 0.85 -10.18
N LEU A 32 12.31 1.59 -10.12
CA LEU A 32 11.21 1.43 -11.08
C LEU A 32 11.33 2.34 -12.30
N LYS A 33 12.09 3.45 -12.24
CA LYS A 33 12.21 4.42 -13.36
C LYS A 33 12.78 3.84 -14.66
N ALA A 34 13.50 2.71 -14.58
CA ALA A 34 13.99 2.01 -15.77
C ALA A 34 12.86 1.23 -16.48
N GLN A 35 11.90 0.73 -15.70
CA GLN A 35 10.68 -0.02 -16.04
C GLN A 35 9.52 0.81 -16.58
N TYR A 36 9.28 1.91 -15.88
CA TYR A 36 8.01 2.62 -15.88
C TYR A 36 8.20 4.12 -16.06
N GLU A 37 7.20 4.76 -16.66
CA GLU A 37 7.01 6.20 -16.48
C GLU A 37 6.53 6.42 -15.04
N LEU A 38 7.16 7.34 -14.31
CA LEU A 38 6.85 7.57 -12.90
C LEU A 38 6.19 8.93 -12.69
N LEU A 39 5.03 8.90 -12.04
CA LEU A 39 4.39 10.04 -11.43
C LEU A 39 4.64 9.97 -9.92
N THR A 40 4.80 11.12 -9.28
CA THR A 40 5.08 11.20 -7.85
C THR A 40 4.21 12.24 -7.15
N THR A 41 3.85 11.95 -5.91
CA THR A 41 3.18 12.89 -5.00
C THR A 41 3.76 12.77 -3.61
N VAL A 42 4.10 13.90 -2.98
CA VAL A 42 4.46 13.98 -1.56
C VAL A 42 3.30 14.68 -0.85
N VAL A 43 2.52 13.92 -0.06
CA VAL A 43 1.24 14.41 0.49
C VAL A 43 1.40 15.51 1.54
N GLU A 44 2.58 15.60 2.16
CA GLU A 44 2.91 16.67 3.10
C GLU A 44 3.13 18.02 2.42
N GLU A 45 3.39 18.02 1.11
CA GLU A 45 3.48 19.23 0.29
C GLU A 45 2.09 19.60 -0.26
N ASP A 46 1.95 20.84 -0.75
CA ASP A 46 0.70 21.26 -1.38
C ASP A 46 0.47 20.49 -2.69
N TYR A 47 -0.77 20.05 -2.90
CA TYR A 47 -1.19 19.32 -4.10
C TYR A 47 -2.45 19.94 -4.72
N ASN A 48 -2.58 19.83 -6.04
CA ASN A 48 -3.76 20.27 -6.77
C ASN A 48 -4.69 19.09 -7.06
N ILE A 49 -5.92 19.12 -6.54
CA ILE A 49 -6.87 17.98 -6.64
C ILE A 49 -7.08 17.51 -8.09
N PRO A 50 -7.41 18.36 -9.07
CA PRO A 50 -7.51 17.95 -10.48
C PRO A 50 -6.26 17.25 -11.03
N GLU A 51 -5.05 17.73 -10.70
CA GLU A 51 -3.80 17.11 -11.13
C GLU A 51 -3.60 15.73 -10.50
N GLU A 52 -3.92 15.58 -9.22
CA GLU A 52 -3.83 14.30 -8.53
C GLU A 52 -4.81 13.27 -9.11
N ILE A 53 -6.06 13.67 -9.40
CA ILE A 53 -7.03 12.82 -10.10
C ILE A 53 -6.47 12.39 -11.47
N ALA A 54 -5.87 13.31 -12.22
CA ALA A 54 -5.27 13.02 -13.51
C ALA A 54 -4.12 12.00 -13.39
N LYS A 55 -3.27 12.12 -12.36
CA LYS A 55 -2.19 11.15 -12.09
C LYS A 55 -2.75 9.74 -11.87
N PHE A 56 -3.81 9.59 -11.07
CA PHE A 56 -4.48 8.30 -10.85
C PHE A 56 -5.08 7.72 -12.12
N LYS A 57 -5.71 8.55 -12.96
CA LYS A 57 -6.27 8.13 -14.25
C LYS A 57 -5.18 7.68 -15.22
N GLN A 58 -4.03 8.35 -15.23
CA GLN A 58 -2.89 7.99 -16.08
C GLN A 58 -2.17 6.73 -15.60
N ALA A 59 -2.01 6.54 -14.28
CA ALA A 59 -1.25 5.43 -13.73
C ALA A 59 -1.94 4.06 -13.92
N ASP A 60 -1.16 3.05 -14.31
CA ASP A 60 -1.58 1.64 -14.35
C ASP A 60 -1.50 0.97 -12.97
N GLY A 61 -0.67 1.51 -12.08
CA GLY A 61 -0.54 1.04 -10.71
C GLY A 61 -0.09 2.15 -9.76
N VAL A 62 -0.46 2.00 -8.48
CA VAL A 62 -0.18 2.99 -7.43
C VAL A 62 0.57 2.34 -6.27
N ILE A 63 1.63 2.98 -5.78
CA ILE A 63 2.36 2.56 -4.58
C ILE A 63 2.16 3.62 -3.50
N PHE A 64 1.60 3.23 -2.37
CA PHE A 64 1.47 4.08 -1.20
C PHE A 64 2.59 3.77 -0.21
N GLN A 65 3.51 4.71 0.01
CA GLN A 65 4.56 4.61 1.03
C GLN A 65 4.19 5.49 2.24
N TYR A 66 3.90 4.89 3.40
CA TYR A 66 3.52 5.67 4.58
C TYR A 66 3.84 4.98 5.93
N PRO A 67 4.09 5.77 6.99
CA PRO A 67 4.17 5.25 8.33
C PRO A 67 2.78 4.93 8.87
N VAL A 68 2.66 3.86 9.66
CA VAL A 68 1.41 3.56 10.34
C VAL A 68 1.29 4.34 11.63
N TYR A 69 0.29 5.22 11.70
CA TYR A 69 -0.09 5.97 12.89
C TYR A 69 -1.43 5.45 13.39
N TRP A 70 -1.48 5.04 14.66
CA TRP A 70 -2.69 4.48 15.28
C TRP A 70 -3.37 3.40 14.43
N PHE A 71 -2.56 2.45 13.95
CA PHE A 71 -3.01 1.29 13.14
C PHE A 71 -3.63 1.67 11.78
N MET A 72 -3.50 2.93 11.36
CA MET A 72 -4.00 3.44 10.09
C MET A 72 -2.94 4.29 9.36
N MET A 73 -3.32 4.83 8.20
CA MET A 73 -2.53 5.84 7.52
C MET A 73 -2.48 7.16 8.30
N PRO A 74 -1.48 8.04 8.07
CA PRO A 74 -1.42 9.35 8.70
C PRO A 74 -2.60 10.25 8.31
N SER A 75 -2.93 11.24 9.14
CA SER A 75 -4.14 12.05 8.94
C SER A 75 -4.12 12.84 7.64
N ILE A 76 -2.94 13.31 7.22
CA ILE A 76 -2.78 14.02 5.94
C ILE A 76 -2.97 13.11 4.73
N LEU A 77 -2.59 11.82 4.83
CA LEU A 77 -2.84 10.86 3.76
C LEU A 77 -4.31 10.49 3.71
N LYS A 78 -4.98 10.38 4.87
CA LYS A 78 -6.43 10.23 4.93
C LYS A 78 -7.14 11.42 4.30
N ARG A 79 -6.71 12.65 4.60
CA ARG A 79 -7.26 13.88 3.99
C ARG A 79 -7.04 13.89 2.48
N TYR A 80 -5.84 13.55 2.01
CA TYR A 80 -5.55 13.44 0.58
C TYR A 80 -6.51 12.47 -0.13
N ILE A 81 -6.76 11.29 0.45
CA ILE A 81 -7.74 10.35 -0.10
C ILE A 81 -9.14 10.96 -0.09
N ASP A 82 -9.57 11.61 1.01
CA ASP A 82 -10.89 12.25 1.09
C ASP A 82 -11.08 13.38 0.06
N ASP A 83 -10.02 14.13 -0.23
CA ASP A 83 -10.03 15.22 -1.20
C ASP A 83 -10.03 14.72 -2.65
N VAL A 84 -9.25 13.67 -2.94
CA VAL A 84 -8.98 13.18 -4.31
C VAL A 84 -9.99 12.14 -4.76
N TYR A 85 -10.44 11.25 -3.87
CA TYR A 85 -11.35 10.15 -4.21
C TYR A 85 -12.78 10.67 -4.35
N ALA A 86 -13.06 11.34 -5.46
CA ALA A 86 -14.34 11.98 -5.72
C ALA A 86 -15.36 11.06 -6.42
N TYR A 87 -16.65 11.29 -6.14
CA TYR A 87 -17.75 10.65 -6.85
C TYR A 87 -17.74 11.05 -8.33
N GLY A 88 -17.94 10.09 -9.22
CA GLY A 88 -17.82 10.25 -10.67
C GLY A 88 -16.39 10.19 -11.20
N GLU A 89 -15.39 10.21 -10.30
CA GLU A 89 -13.97 10.12 -10.65
C GLU A 89 -13.40 8.76 -10.25
N PHE A 90 -13.56 8.35 -8.99
CA PHE A 90 -13.02 7.09 -8.44
C PHE A 90 -14.07 6.02 -8.19
N PHE A 91 -15.29 6.45 -7.88
CA PHE A 91 -16.43 5.57 -7.66
C PHE A 91 -17.71 6.25 -8.11
N GLY A 92 -18.72 5.47 -8.44
CA GLY A 92 -20.02 5.91 -8.90
C GLY A 92 -21.16 5.13 -8.24
N HIS A 93 -22.30 5.09 -8.92
CA HIS A 93 -23.41 4.26 -8.50
C HIS A 93 -23.04 2.77 -8.59
N SER A 94 -23.48 1.98 -7.62
CA SER A 94 -23.37 0.53 -7.66
C SER A 94 -24.69 -0.06 -8.17
N ASP A 95 -24.67 -0.68 -9.35
CA ASP A 95 -25.86 -1.31 -9.98
C ASP A 95 -26.23 -2.67 -9.33
N GLY A 96 -25.80 -2.92 -8.09
CA GLY A 96 -25.95 -4.20 -7.42
C GLY A 96 -25.51 -4.16 -5.96
N SER A 97 -24.41 -4.84 -5.64
CA SER A 97 -23.87 -4.93 -4.28
C SER A 97 -23.02 -3.72 -3.90
N TYR A 98 -23.01 -3.35 -2.62
CA TYR A 98 -22.10 -2.33 -2.09
C TYR A 98 -20.64 -2.68 -2.45
N GLY A 99 -19.92 -1.71 -3.02
CA GLY A 99 -18.54 -1.86 -3.47
C GLY A 99 -18.34 -2.19 -4.95
N SER A 100 -19.39 -2.36 -5.76
CA SER A 100 -19.26 -2.64 -7.20
C SER A 100 -19.18 -1.41 -8.11
N GLY A 101 -19.23 -0.19 -7.55
CA GLY A 101 -19.27 1.07 -8.31
C GLY A 101 -17.91 1.67 -8.63
N GLY A 102 -16.81 0.91 -8.52
CA GLY A 102 -15.46 1.41 -8.75
C GLY A 102 -15.19 1.82 -10.19
N LEU A 103 -14.40 2.89 -10.38
CA LEU A 103 -14.05 3.46 -11.69
C LEU A 103 -12.57 3.28 -12.06
N MET A 104 -11.76 2.70 -11.17
CA MET A 104 -10.32 2.42 -11.34
C MET A 104 -10.04 0.97 -11.74
N ASN A 105 -10.99 0.32 -12.41
CA ASN A 105 -10.90 -1.09 -12.81
C ASN A 105 -9.66 -1.36 -13.67
N GLY A 106 -8.99 -2.49 -13.42
CA GLY A 106 -7.76 -2.89 -14.11
C GLY A 106 -6.49 -2.15 -13.67
N LYS A 107 -6.61 -1.18 -12.75
CA LYS A 107 -5.46 -0.52 -12.12
C LYS A 107 -5.09 -1.24 -10.83
N LYS A 108 -3.80 -1.27 -10.52
CA LYS A 108 -3.28 -2.02 -9.38
C LYS A 108 -2.87 -1.11 -8.22
N PHE A 109 -2.86 -1.61 -6.99
CA PHE A 109 -2.31 -0.88 -5.84
C PHE A 109 -1.44 -1.73 -4.93
N MET A 110 -0.38 -1.14 -4.38
CA MET A 110 0.50 -1.74 -3.37
C MET A 110 0.60 -0.82 -2.15
N LEU A 111 0.43 -1.37 -0.95
CA LEU A 111 0.73 -0.68 0.29
C LEU A 111 2.16 -1.03 0.73
N SER A 112 2.96 -0.01 1.01
CA SER A 112 4.30 -0.11 1.60
C SER A 112 4.33 0.66 2.92
N THR A 113 4.42 -0.06 4.03
CA THR A 113 4.15 0.50 5.36
C THR A 113 5.34 0.39 6.31
N THR A 114 5.49 1.35 7.22
CA THR A 114 6.51 1.27 8.28
C THR A 114 5.87 1.28 9.66
N TRP A 115 6.26 0.33 10.50
CA TRP A 115 5.68 0.07 11.81
C TRP A 115 6.71 0.15 12.93
N ASN A 116 6.31 0.70 14.07
CA ASN A 116 7.05 0.47 15.32
C ASN A 116 6.73 -0.91 15.94
N ALA A 117 5.60 -1.51 15.57
CA ALA A 117 5.28 -2.87 15.97
C ALA A 117 6.37 -3.85 15.48
N PRO A 118 6.75 -4.85 16.29
CA PRO A 118 7.61 -5.94 15.82
C PRO A 118 6.85 -6.83 14.84
N ALA A 119 7.56 -7.64 14.05
CA ALA A 119 6.92 -8.52 13.07
C ALA A 119 6.10 -9.65 13.72
N ASP A 120 6.49 -10.09 14.91
CA ASP A 120 5.94 -11.24 15.64
C ASP A 120 4.57 -11.00 16.30
N VAL A 121 4.07 -9.76 16.29
CA VAL A 121 2.69 -9.47 16.74
C VAL A 121 1.63 -9.81 15.69
N PHE A 122 2.02 -9.93 14.41
CA PHE A 122 1.15 -10.38 13.33
C PHE A 122 1.15 -11.90 13.25
N ASN A 123 0.03 -12.51 12.85
CA ASN A 123 -0.15 -13.97 12.76
C ASN A 123 0.09 -14.73 14.08
N ASN A 124 0.05 -14.04 15.22
CA ASN A 124 0.21 -14.63 16.55
C ASN A 124 -1.09 -14.48 17.37
N PRO A 125 -1.86 -15.56 17.58
CA PRO A 125 -3.13 -15.51 18.32
C PRO A 125 -3.03 -14.98 19.75
N ASN A 126 -1.84 -15.04 20.35
CA ASN A 126 -1.58 -14.60 21.72
C ASN A 126 -1.00 -13.17 21.79
N SER A 127 -0.93 -12.47 20.65
CA SER A 127 -0.42 -11.09 20.55
C SER A 127 -1.54 -10.07 20.33
N PHE A 128 -1.16 -8.79 20.26
CA PHE A 128 -2.08 -7.65 20.19
C PHE A 128 -3.09 -7.70 19.02
N PHE A 129 -2.70 -8.26 17.87
CA PHE A 129 -3.59 -8.36 16.70
C PHE A 129 -4.39 -9.67 16.65
N GLU A 130 -4.43 -10.45 17.74
CA GLU A 130 -5.33 -11.60 17.88
C GLU A 130 -5.19 -12.63 16.75
N GLY A 131 -3.96 -12.84 16.27
CA GLY A 131 -3.66 -13.79 15.20
C GLY A 131 -3.85 -13.26 13.78
N ARG A 132 -4.23 -11.99 13.62
CA ARG A 132 -4.45 -11.38 12.30
C ARG A 132 -3.15 -11.15 11.52
N SER A 133 -3.23 -11.33 10.21
CA SER A 133 -2.16 -10.97 9.28
C SER A 133 -2.02 -9.45 9.13
N LEU A 134 -0.93 -9.02 8.49
CA LEU A 134 -0.74 -7.61 8.13
C LEU A 134 -1.91 -7.09 7.28
N GLU A 135 -2.31 -7.88 6.29
CA GLU A 135 -3.36 -7.56 5.32
C GLU A 135 -4.74 -7.50 5.98
N GLU A 136 -4.99 -8.32 7.00
CA GLU A 136 -6.21 -8.22 7.82
C GLU A 136 -6.22 -6.96 8.69
N VAL A 137 -5.07 -6.58 9.26
CA VAL A 137 -4.96 -5.32 10.03
C VAL A 137 -5.13 -4.11 9.11
N LEU A 138 -4.67 -4.19 7.86
CA LEU A 138 -4.82 -3.15 6.84
C LEU A 138 -6.16 -3.21 6.07
N LEU A 139 -7.12 -4.04 6.50
CA LEU A 139 -8.39 -4.24 5.79
C LEU A 139 -9.12 -2.94 5.41
N PRO A 140 -9.28 -1.93 6.29
CA PRO A 140 -9.98 -0.69 5.91
C PRO A 140 -9.30 0.05 4.75
N MET A 141 -7.96 -0.01 4.70
CA MET A 141 -7.17 0.61 3.65
C MET A 141 -7.35 -0.13 2.32
N ARG A 142 -7.20 -1.45 2.35
CA ARG A 142 -7.39 -2.32 1.19
C ARG A 142 -8.79 -2.14 0.60
N LYS A 143 -9.82 -2.16 1.45
CA LYS A 143 -11.22 -1.97 1.03
C LYS A 143 -11.50 -0.57 0.49
N SER A 144 -10.79 0.47 0.92
CA SER A 144 -10.93 1.80 0.34
C SER A 144 -10.46 1.84 -1.13
N HIS A 145 -9.37 1.14 -1.44
CA HIS A 145 -8.87 1.03 -2.82
C HIS A 145 -9.72 0.06 -3.66
N GLU A 146 -10.07 -1.11 -3.12
CA GLU A 146 -10.95 -2.05 -3.81
C GLU A 146 -12.34 -1.46 -4.11
N PHE A 147 -12.89 -0.63 -3.22
CA PHE A 147 -14.15 0.09 -3.45
C PHE A 147 -14.09 1.00 -4.69
N CYS A 148 -12.91 1.55 -4.98
CA CYS A 148 -12.67 2.34 -6.19
C CYS A 148 -12.38 1.46 -7.42
N GLY A 149 -12.29 0.14 -7.28
CA GLY A 149 -12.05 -0.82 -8.37
C GLY A 149 -10.58 -1.20 -8.57
N PHE A 150 -9.67 -0.80 -7.68
CA PHE A 150 -8.27 -1.22 -7.79
C PHE A 150 -8.08 -2.71 -7.44
N GLU A 151 -7.12 -3.34 -8.11
CA GLU A 151 -6.66 -4.71 -7.83
C GLU A 151 -5.43 -4.70 -6.91
N GLU A 152 -5.43 -5.56 -5.90
CA GLU A 152 -4.36 -5.61 -4.91
C GLU A 152 -3.09 -6.27 -5.43
N LEU A 153 -1.94 -5.68 -5.11
CA LEU A 153 -0.61 -6.27 -5.27
C LEU A 153 -0.03 -6.68 -3.90
N PRO A 154 0.90 -7.66 -3.86
CA PRO A 154 1.58 -8.04 -2.62
C PRO A 154 2.15 -6.83 -1.88
N HIS A 155 1.73 -6.65 -0.64
CA HIS A 155 2.11 -5.51 0.20
C HIS A 155 3.52 -5.67 0.80
N PHE A 156 4.10 -4.56 1.25
CA PHE A 156 5.38 -4.54 1.93
C PHE A 156 5.27 -3.87 3.31
N ALA A 157 6.03 -4.37 4.28
CA ALA A 157 6.12 -3.76 5.59
C ALA A 157 7.53 -3.83 6.18
N CYS A 158 7.92 -2.74 6.84
CA CYS A 158 9.06 -2.66 7.74
C CYS A 158 8.58 -2.61 9.19
N TYR A 159 9.29 -3.28 10.09
CA TYR A 159 8.91 -3.45 11.50
C TYR A 159 9.99 -2.91 12.43
N ASN A 160 9.63 -2.61 13.69
CA ASN A 160 10.55 -2.04 14.70
C ASN A 160 11.33 -0.79 14.25
N VAL A 161 10.80 0.02 13.32
CA VAL A 161 11.57 1.11 12.68
C VAL A 161 11.95 2.27 13.61
N ILE A 162 11.42 2.31 14.85
CA ILE A 162 11.81 3.28 15.88
C ILE A 162 12.74 2.62 16.91
N LYS A 163 12.34 1.47 17.48
CA LYS A 163 13.11 0.79 18.55
C LYS A 163 14.41 0.18 18.06
N ASN A 164 14.43 -0.39 16.86
CA ASN A 164 15.59 -1.07 16.27
C ASN A 164 15.57 -0.93 14.74
N PRO A 165 15.84 0.27 14.20
CA PRO A 165 15.82 0.51 12.76
C PRO A 165 16.91 -0.32 12.04
N GLN A 166 16.51 -1.06 11.01
CA GLN A 166 17.39 -1.90 10.19
C GLN A 166 17.30 -1.49 8.72
N PHE A 167 17.53 -0.20 8.44
CA PHE A 167 17.23 0.41 7.14
C PHE A 167 17.94 -0.26 5.96
N ASP A 168 19.22 -0.65 6.09
CA ASP A 168 19.93 -1.32 5.00
C ASP A 168 19.33 -2.70 4.67
N ALA A 169 18.97 -3.49 5.69
CA ALA A 169 18.32 -4.78 5.49
C ALA A 169 16.91 -4.63 4.91
N ASP A 170 16.16 -3.63 5.39
CA ASP A 170 14.83 -3.32 4.86
C ASP A 170 14.89 -2.77 3.42
N ARG A 171 15.91 -1.98 3.07
CA ARG A 171 16.17 -1.57 1.68
C ARG A 171 16.34 -2.80 0.80
N ASP A 172 17.20 -3.74 1.18
CA ASP A 172 17.51 -4.90 0.34
C ASP A 172 16.29 -5.80 0.17
N ARG A 173 15.49 -5.98 1.24
CA ARG A 173 14.16 -6.62 1.17
C ARG A 173 13.21 -5.89 0.25
N TYR A 174 13.14 -4.56 0.34
CA TYR A 174 12.21 -3.75 -0.45
C TYR A 174 12.57 -3.79 -1.94
N ILE A 175 13.85 -3.69 -2.29
CA ILE A 175 14.32 -3.85 -3.67
C ILE A 175 13.94 -5.22 -4.22
N SER A 176 14.10 -6.28 -3.42
CA SER A 176 13.72 -7.64 -3.82
C SER A 176 12.22 -7.78 -4.03
N HIS A 177 11.42 -7.18 -3.15
CA HIS A 177 9.95 -7.13 -3.26
C HIS A 177 9.50 -6.39 -4.53
N LEU A 178 10.05 -5.21 -4.78
CA LEU A 178 9.75 -4.42 -5.97
C LEU A 178 10.08 -5.16 -7.27
N LYS A 179 11.21 -5.87 -7.29
CA LYS A 179 11.59 -6.72 -8.44
C LYS A 179 10.56 -7.82 -8.67
N MET A 180 10.20 -8.55 -7.62
CA MET A 180 9.21 -9.64 -7.70
C MET A 180 7.84 -9.15 -8.15
N VAL A 181 7.35 -8.02 -7.64
CA VAL A 181 6.01 -7.51 -7.95
C VAL A 181 5.93 -6.83 -9.32
N PHE A 182 6.95 -6.07 -9.71
CA PHE A 182 6.87 -5.17 -10.88
C PHE A 182 7.81 -5.54 -12.03
N LEU A 183 8.89 -6.29 -11.79
CA LEU A 183 9.95 -6.49 -12.79
C LEU A 183 10.10 -7.95 -13.23
N ASP A 184 9.60 -8.89 -12.44
CA ASP A 184 9.57 -10.30 -12.82
C ASP A 184 8.41 -10.57 -13.79
N SER A 185 8.77 -11.00 -15.01
CA SER A 185 7.83 -11.31 -16.09
C SER A 185 6.88 -12.49 -15.79
N ALA A 186 7.06 -13.16 -14.65
CA ALA A 186 6.24 -14.29 -14.22
C ALA A 186 4.87 -13.88 -13.64
N HIS A 187 4.67 -12.62 -13.27
CA HIS A 187 3.39 -12.16 -12.70
C HIS A 187 2.28 -11.90 -13.74
N ASP A 188 2.58 -12.05 -15.05
CA ASP A 188 1.59 -12.14 -16.14
C ASP A 188 0.98 -13.55 -16.27
N LEU A 189 1.43 -14.53 -15.48
CA LEU A 189 0.69 -15.78 -15.27
C LEU A 189 -0.20 -15.59 -14.04
N GLY A 190 -1.52 -15.64 -14.23
CA GLY A 190 -2.52 -15.50 -13.18
C GLY A 190 -2.34 -16.51 -12.05
N VAL A 191 -1.50 -16.16 -11.06
CA VAL A 191 -1.39 -16.89 -9.81
C VAL A 191 -2.50 -16.40 -8.90
N GLU A 192 -3.53 -17.23 -8.76
CA GLU A 192 -4.47 -17.14 -7.64
C GLU A 192 -3.67 -17.01 -6.35
N VAL A 193 -3.97 -15.96 -5.58
CA VAL A 193 -3.44 -15.78 -4.23
C VAL A 193 -3.88 -17.01 -3.43
N ALA A 194 -2.93 -17.91 -3.14
CA ALA A 194 -3.21 -19.08 -2.32
C ALA A 194 -3.75 -18.63 -0.96
N GLU A 195 -4.92 -19.14 -0.58
CA GLU A 195 -5.46 -18.91 0.76
C GLU A 195 -4.42 -19.30 1.82
N PRO A 196 -4.31 -18.53 2.92
CA PRO A 196 -3.42 -18.90 4.00
C PRO A 196 -3.83 -20.27 4.57
N LEU A 197 -2.85 -21.14 4.73
CA LEU A 197 -2.94 -22.41 5.44
C LEU A 197 -3.28 -22.17 6.92
N SER A 198 -4.54 -21.87 7.23
CA SER A 198 -5.05 -21.81 8.61
C SER A 198 -6.34 -22.60 8.85
N ALA A 199 -6.84 -23.35 7.85
CA ALA A 199 -8.05 -24.15 7.99
C ALA A 199 -7.82 -25.67 7.84
N GLN A 200 -6.80 -26.23 8.50
CA GLN A 200 -6.72 -27.68 8.74
C GLN A 200 -6.20 -28.00 10.15
N CYS A 201 -6.92 -27.56 11.17
CA CYS A 201 -6.78 -28.16 12.50
C CYS A 201 -8.08 -27.98 13.32
N SER A 202 -9.15 -28.66 12.90
CA SER A 202 -10.31 -28.92 13.76
C SER A 202 -11.15 -30.04 13.14
N LYS A 203 -10.65 -31.27 13.20
CA LYS A 203 -11.43 -32.53 13.29
C LYS A 203 -10.52 -33.64 13.80
N ALA A 204 -10.28 -33.66 15.10
CA ALA A 204 -9.91 -34.87 15.82
C ALA A 204 -10.13 -34.63 17.33
N HIS A 205 -11.15 -35.33 17.86
CA HIS A 205 -11.49 -35.60 19.26
C HIS A 205 -12.33 -34.54 19.96
#